data_AF-A0AAE9IBB7-F1
#
_entry.id   AF-A0AAE9IBB7-F1
#
_cell.length_a   1.000
_cell.length_b   1.000
_cell.length_c   1.000
_cell.angle_alpha   90.00
_cell.angle_beta   90.00
_cell.angle_gamma   90.00
#
_symmetry.space_group_name_H-M   'P 1'
#
loop_
_entity.id
_entity.type
_entity.pdbx_description
1 polymer ?
#
loop_
_entity_poly.entity_id
_entity_poly.type
_entity_poly.pdbx_seq_one_letter_code
_entity_poly.pdbx_strand_id
1 'polypeptide(L)'
;MLEWLRTSDLPVPRQITACTSPTLMTELMRRTDAIGYCPTQLLTDPMYGNGLQACAALSPLPPPMLVGLIGLRAMPLGASARMLAELFVGYLAP
;
A
#
# COMPACT_ATOMS: atom_id res chain seq x y z
N MET A 1 -6.49 8.07 1.78
CA MET A 1 -6.84 8.03 0.35
C MET A 1 -8.01 8.94 -0.01
N LEU A 2 -9.18 8.76 0.60
CA LEU A 2 -10.34 9.63 0.35
C LEU A 2 -10.03 11.10 0.62
N GLU A 3 -9.25 11.39 1.66
CA GLU A 3 -8.80 12.76 1.95
C GLU A 3 -7.92 13.33 0.84
N TRP A 4 -6.97 12.54 0.31
CA TRP A 4 -6.13 12.98 -0.80
C TRP A 4 -6.97 13.37 -2.02
N LEU A 5 -7.96 12.55 -2.40
CA LEU A 5 -8.90 12.88 -3.49
C LEU A 5 -9.57 14.23 -3.26
N ARG A 6 -10.09 14.50 -2.05
CA ARG A 6 -10.72 15.79 -1.72
C ARG A 6 -9.75 16.95 -1.83
N THR A 7 -8.55 16.82 -1.25
CA THR A 7 -7.55 17.90 -1.24
C THR A 7 -6.94 18.17 -2.62
N SER A 8 -7.04 17.20 -3.54
CA SER A 8 -6.60 17.33 -4.93
C SER A 8 -7.71 17.73 -5.89
N ASP A 9 -8.88 18.13 -5.39
CA ASP A 9 -10.07 18.51 -6.17
C ASP A 9 -10.54 17.41 -7.15
N LEU A 10 -10.35 16.15 -6.75
CA LEU A 10 -10.78 14.97 -7.51
C LEU A 10 -12.13 14.44 -7.01
N PRO A 11 -12.98 13.89 -7.90
CA PRO A 11 -14.22 13.24 -7.50
C PRO A 11 -13.98 12.10 -6.51
N VAL A 12 -14.74 12.10 -5.41
CA VAL A 12 -14.74 11.01 -4.44
C VAL A 12 -15.78 9.95 -4.86
N PRO A 13 -15.41 8.65 -4.92
CA PRO A 13 -16.36 7.59 -5.26
C PRO A 13 -17.57 7.55 -4.30
N ARG A 14 -18.77 7.38 -4.86
CA ARG A 14 -20.02 7.27 -4.07
C ARG A 14 -20.24 5.87 -3.50
N GLN A 15 -19.72 4.85 -4.18
CA GLN A 15 -19.80 3.45 -3.76
C GLN A 15 -18.40 2.97 -3.41
N ILE A 16 -18.21 2.66 -2.13
CA ILE A 16 -16.92 2.22 -1.59
C ILE A 16 -17.15 0.92 -0.83
N THR A 17 -16.49 -0.14 -1.28
CA THR A 17 -16.39 -1.38 -0.51
C THR A 17 -15.28 -1.23 0.51
N ALA A 18 -15.63 -1.15 1.79
CA ALA A 18 -14.65 -1.15 2.87
C ALA A 18 -14.02 -2.55 2.98
N CYS A 19 -12.80 -2.72 2.49
CA CYS A 19 -12.01 -3.94 2.60
C CYS A 19 -10.66 -3.62 3.25
N THR A 20 -10.36 -4.30 4.36
CA THR A 20 -9.11 -4.10 5.10
C THR A 20 -8.06 -5.18 4.82
N SER A 21 -8.40 -6.18 4.00
CA SER A 21 -7.49 -7.26 3.61
C SER A 21 -7.04 -7.06 2.15
N PRO A 22 -5.74 -6.86 1.90
CA PRO A 22 -5.21 -6.81 0.53
C PRO A 22 -5.53 -8.08 -0.27
N THR A 23 -5.49 -9.25 0.37
CA THR A 23 -5.80 -10.54 -0.28
C THR A 23 -7.26 -10.62 -0.74
N LEU A 24 -8.22 -10.24 0.12
CA LEU A 24 -9.63 -10.22 -0.28
C LEU A 24 -9.90 -9.13 -1.31
N MET A 25 -9.23 -7.98 -1.20
CA MET A 25 -9.32 -6.90 -2.18
C MET A 25 -8.91 -7.38 -3.57
N THR A 26 -7.77 -8.08 -3.71
CA THR A 26 -7.32 -8.58 -5.01
C THR A 26 -8.27 -9.62 -5.59
N GLU A 27 -8.82 -10.53 -4.77
CA GLU A 27 -9.80 -11.51 -5.24
C GLU A 27 -11.12 -10.85 -5.67
N LEU A 28 -11.57 -9.81 -4.97
CA LEU A 28 -12.74 -9.04 -5.35
C LEU A 28 -12.52 -8.35 -6.69
N MET A 29 -11.38 -7.67 -6.88
CA MET A 29 -11.03 -6.99 -8.13
C MET A 29 -10.91 -7.95 -9.31
N ARG A 30 -10.43 -9.18 -9.11
CA ARG A 30 -10.34 -10.21 -10.17
C ARG A 30 -11.70 -10.73 -10.65
N ARG A 31 -12.74 -10.59 -9.83
CA ARG A 31 -14.07 -11.18 -10.06
C ARG A 31 -15.15 -10.14 -10.34
N THR A 32 -14.78 -8.87 -10.32
CA THR A 32 -15.70 -7.73 -10.47
C THR A 32 -15.04 -6.65 -11.33
N ASP A 33 -15.76 -5.58 -11.59
CA ASP A 33 -15.25 -4.35 -12.22
C ASP A 33 -14.71 -3.34 -11.19
N ALA A 34 -14.44 -3.79 -9.96
CA ALA A 34 -13.91 -2.93 -8.92
C ALA A 34 -12.49 -2.45 -9.25
N ILE A 35 -12.28 -1.14 -9.11
CA ILE A 35 -10.98 -0.49 -9.21
C ILE A 35 -10.53 -0.01 -7.84
N GLY A 36 -9.22 0.11 -7.66
CA GLY A 36 -8.65 0.55 -6.40
C GLY A 36 -7.22 1.03 -6.56
N TYR A 37 -6.72 1.61 -5.48
CA TYR A 37 -5.32 1.98 -5.34
C TYR A 37 -4.60 0.91 -4.54
N CYS A 38 -3.40 0.55 -4.97
CA CYS A 38 -2.55 -0.40 -4.27
C CYS A 38 -1.09 0.08 -4.27
N PRO A 39 -0.27 -0.33 -3.28
CA PRO A 39 1.17 -0.19 -3.37
C PRO A 39 1.70 -0.90 -4.62
N THR A 40 2.55 -0.23 -5.39
CA THR A 40 3.12 -0.75 -6.65
C THR A 40 3.77 -2.12 -6.47
N GLN A 41 4.38 -2.36 -5.32
CA GLN A 41 5.02 -3.63 -4.97
C GLN A 41 4.05 -4.82 -4.96
N LEU A 42 2.76 -4.61 -4.63
CA LEU A 42 1.76 -5.69 -4.70
C LEU A 42 1.47 -6.13 -6.13
N LEU A 43 1.63 -5.25 -7.12
CA LEU A 43 1.44 -5.62 -8.53
C LEU A 43 2.58 -6.49 -9.07
N THR A 44 3.77 -6.36 -8.50
CA THR A 44 4.93 -7.20 -8.86
C THR A 44 4.94 -8.55 -8.15
N ASP A 45 4.14 -8.70 -7.08
CA ASP A 45 4.05 -9.95 -6.33
C ASP A 45 3.11 -10.94 -7.06
N PRO A 46 3.56 -12.17 -7.38
CA PRO A 46 2.74 -13.13 -8.11
C PRO A 46 1.44 -13.54 -7.41
N MET A 47 1.39 -13.51 -6.07
CA MET A 47 0.19 -13.83 -5.31
C MET A 47 -0.88 -12.76 -5.51
N TYR A 48 -0.48 -11.49 -5.47
CA TYR A 48 -1.41 -10.36 -5.51
C TYR A 48 -1.66 -9.83 -6.93
N GLY A 49 -0.61 -9.63 -7.72
CA GLY A 49 -0.66 -8.95 -9.02
C GLY A 49 -1.20 -9.77 -10.19
N ASN A 50 -1.23 -11.10 -10.08
CA ASN A 50 -1.71 -11.95 -11.18
C ASN A 50 -3.15 -11.58 -11.60
N GLY A 51 -3.42 -11.43 -12.89
CA GLY A 51 -4.75 -11.04 -13.39
C GLY A 51 -5.19 -9.61 -13.04
N LEU A 52 -4.31 -8.78 -12.45
CA LEU A 52 -4.53 -7.36 -12.26
C LEU A 52 -3.62 -6.57 -13.21
N GLN A 53 -4.08 -5.39 -13.62
CA GLN A 53 -3.32 -4.49 -14.47
C GLN A 53 -3.34 -3.07 -13.90
N ALA A 54 -2.18 -2.42 -13.85
CA ALA A 54 -2.11 -1.01 -13.54
C ALA A 54 -2.77 -0.18 -14.66
N CYS A 55 -3.62 0.77 -14.29
CA CYS A 55 -4.11 1.77 -15.23
C CYS A 55 -2.93 2.66 -15.66
N ALA A 56 -2.62 2.66 -16.96
CA ALA A 56 -1.52 3.45 -17.50
C ALA A 56 -1.83 4.96 -17.48
N ALA A 57 -0.79 5.78 -17.25
CA ALA A 57 -0.81 7.24 -17.39
C ALA A 57 -1.80 8.01 -16.50
N LEU A 58 -2.03 7.55 -15.27
CA LEU A 58 -2.82 8.31 -14.29
C LEU A 58 -2.02 9.50 -13.72
N SER A 59 -2.63 10.68 -13.74
CA SER A 59 -2.15 11.87 -13.03
C SER A 59 -3.36 12.70 -12.54
N PRO A 60 -3.36 13.17 -11.28
CA PRO A 60 -2.33 12.98 -10.27
C PRO A 60 -2.42 11.59 -9.61
N LEU A 61 -1.31 11.11 -9.06
CA LEU A 61 -1.26 9.94 -8.19
C LEU A 61 -1.26 10.37 -6.71
N PRO A 62 -1.75 9.51 -5.80
CA PRO A 62 -1.55 9.73 -4.37
C PRO A 62 -0.06 9.87 -4.05
N PRO A 63 0.29 10.67 -3.02
CA PRO A 63 1.67 10.80 -2.60
C PRO A 63 2.27 9.43 -2.25
N PRO A 64 3.57 9.21 -2.50
CA PRO A 64 4.24 7.97 -2.12
C PRO A 64 4.01 7.62 -0.66
N MET A 65 3.64 6.36 -0.40
CA MET A 65 3.47 5.86 0.96
C MET A 65 4.84 5.54 1.56
N LEU A 66 5.15 6.14 2.71
CA LEU A 66 6.37 5.82 3.45
C LEU A 66 6.20 4.51 4.19
N VAL A 67 7.20 3.63 4.09
CA VAL A 67 7.33 2.41 4.88
C VAL A 67 8.49 2.60 5.83
N GLY A 68 8.32 2.23 7.10
CA GLY A 68 9.35 2.40 8.11
C GLY A 68 9.11 1.55 9.34
N LEU A 69 10.08 1.58 10.24
CA LEU A 69 10.02 0.90 11.53
C LEU A 69 9.44 1.85 12.59
N ILE A 70 8.48 1.36 13.36
CA ILE A 70 7.87 2.09 14.47
C ILE A 70 8.40 1.52 15.78
N GLY A 71 8.95 2.40 16.63
CA GLY A 71 9.45 2.05 17.96
C GLY A 71 8.80 2.88 19.06
N LEU A 72 8.87 2.38 20.30
CA LEU A 72 8.40 3.12 21.47
C LEU A 72 9.46 4.14 21.91
N ARG A 73 9.04 5.39 22.13
CA ARG A 73 9.92 6.44 22.64
C ARG A 73 10.46 6.02 24.03
N ALA A 74 11.76 6.22 24.25
CA ALA A 74 12.47 5.88 25.48
C ALA A 74 12.59 4.38 25.80
N MET A 75 12.20 3.48 24.89
CA MET A 75 12.43 2.04 25.04
C MET A 75 13.47 1.59 24.01
N PRO A 76 14.72 1.28 24.42
CA PRO A 76 15.72 0.79 23.51
C PRO A 76 15.30 -0.57 22.94
N LEU A 77 15.62 -0.83 21.68
CA LEU A 77 15.43 -2.15 21.08
C LEU A 77 16.32 -3.16 21.80
N GLY A 78 15.75 -4.31 22.16
CA GLY A 78 16.52 -5.47 22.59
C GLY A 78 17.45 -5.98 21.49
N ALA A 79 18.47 -6.76 21.86
CA ALA A 79 19.53 -7.18 20.93
C ALA A 79 19.01 -7.80 19.62
N SER A 80 18.07 -8.76 19.71
CA SER A 80 17.49 -9.41 18.54
C SER A 80 16.63 -8.48 17.69
N ALA A 81 15.85 -7.59 18.31
CA ALA A 81 15.01 -6.63 17.61
C ALA A 81 15.86 -5.58 16.88
N ARG A 82 16.97 -5.16 17.48
CA ARG A 82 17.94 -4.25 16.84
C ARG A 82 18.57 -4.89 15.61
N MET A 83 19.03 -6.14 15.71
CA MET A 83 19.58 -6.87 14.56
C MET A 83 18.57 -6.96 13.41
N LEU A 84 17.31 -7.30 13.71
CA LEU A 84 16.25 -7.33 12.70
C LEU A 84 15.99 -5.95 12.07
N ALA A 85 15.96 -4.90 12.90
CA ALA A 85 15.77 -3.54 12.43
C ALA A 85 16.90 -3.10 11.49
N GLU A 86 18.16 -3.41 11.81
CA GLU A 86 19.32 -3.15 10.95
C GLU A 86 19.19 -3.89 9.60
N LEU A 87 18.74 -5.16 9.61
CA LEU A 87 18.47 -5.90 8.38
C LEU A 87 17.37 -5.23 7.55
N PHE A 88 16.24 -4.88 8.15
CA PHE A 88 15.15 -4.22 7.41
C PHE A 88 15.58 -2.89 6.81
N VAL A 89 16.34 -2.06 7.56
CA VAL A 89 16.88 -0.81 7.02
C VAL A 89 17.83 -1.09 5.85
N GLY A 90 18.70 -2.10 5.94
CA GLY A 90 19.61 -2.47 4.85
C GLY A 90 18.91 -2.97 3.58
N TYR A 91 17.84 -3.76 3.72
CA TYR A 91 17.10 -4.33 2.58
C TYR A 91 16.06 -3.37 1.98
N LEU A 92 15.53 -2.45 2.76
CA LEU A 92 14.46 -1.53 2.35
C LEU A 92 14.98 -0.11 2.06
N ALA A 93 16.26 0.17 2.31
CA ALA A 93 16.89 1.41 1.85
C ALA A 93 16.90 1.43 0.30
N PRO A 94 16.55 2.57 -0.31
CA PRO A 94 16.54 2.72 -1.77
C PRO A 94 17.95 2.62 -2.39
#